data_AF-A0A2V8M935-F1
#
_entry.id   AF-A0A2V8M935-F1
#
_cell.length_a   1.000
_cell.length_b   1.000
_cell.length_c   1.000
_cell.angle_alpha   90.00
_cell.angle_beta   90.00
_cell.angle_gamma   90.00
#
_symmetry.space_group_name_H-M   'P 1'
#
loop_
_entity.id
_entity.type
_entity.pdbx_description
1 polymer ?
#
loop_
_entity_poly.entity_id
_entity_poly.type
_entity_poly.pdbx_seq_one_letter_code
_entity_poly.pdbx_strand_id
1 'polypeptide(L)'
;MSRRKNRKNLLTAIIVVMLIAVIAVWQFYLFVTFKNISGIVDVQGGIQHLWWAIGFGLLACTAAFLFFSVFLRYDRNDEMHITSPPPRRSLS
;
A
#
# COMPACT_ATOMS: atom_id res chain seq x y z
N MET A 1 -19.54 -15.94 -9.40
CA MET A 1 -19.91 -14.98 -8.32
C MET A 1 -18.74 -14.06 -7.88
N SER A 2 -17.80 -13.67 -8.76
CA SER A 2 -16.42 -13.32 -8.32
C SER A 2 -15.94 -11.86 -8.54
N ARG A 3 -16.27 -11.18 -9.66
CA ARG A 3 -15.62 -9.89 -10.01
C ARG A 3 -15.97 -8.67 -9.11
N ARG A 4 -17.21 -8.57 -8.61
CA ARG A 4 -17.63 -7.43 -7.77
C ARG A 4 -16.99 -7.43 -6.38
N LYS A 5 -16.76 -8.61 -5.79
CA LYS A 5 -16.18 -8.76 -4.45
C LYS A 5 -14.69 -8.36 -4.46
N ASN A 6 -13.94 -8.77 -5.48
CA ASN A 6 -12.53 -8.37 -5.63
C ASN A 6 -12.35 -6.87 -5.86
N ARG A 7 -13.23 -6.22 -6.65
CA ARG A 7 -13.19 -4.75 -6.82
C ARG A 7 -13.43 -3.99 -5.51
N LYS A 8 -14.35 -4.44 -4.66
CA LYS A 8 -14.58 -3.81 -3.35
C LYS A 8 -13.36 -3.95 -2.44
N ASN A 9 -12.77 -5.14 -2.37
CA ASN A 9 -11.57 -5.37 -1.58
C ASN A 9 -10.39 -4.51 -2.06
N LEU A 10 -10.24 -4.36 -3.39
CA LEU A 10 -9.25 -3.48 -4.00
C LEU A 10 -9.44 -2.02 -3.60
N LEU A 11 -10.66 -1.49 -3.74
CA LEU A 11 -10.97 -0.12 -3.36
C LEU A 11 -10.73 0.11 -1.86
N THR A 12 -11.15 -0.82 -1.01
CA THR A 12 -10.89 -0.74 0.44
C THR A 12 -9.39 -0.70 0.73
N ALA A 13 -8.59 -1.55 0.09
CA ALA A 13 -7.14 -1.56 0.30
C ALA A 13 -6.48 -0.25 -0.13
N ILE A 14 -6.87 0.30 -1.29
CA ILE A 14 -6.37 1.60 -1.77
C ILE A 14 -6.71 2.71 -0.78
N ILE A 15 -7.95 2.75 -0.29
CA ILE A 15 -8.39 3.74 0.70
C ILE A 15 -7.56 3.63 1.99
N VAL A 16 -7.33 2.41 2.48
CA VAL A 16 -6.54 2.18 3.70
C VAL A 16 -5.09 2.65 3.51
N VAL A 17 -4.45 2.31 2.39
CA VAL A 17 -3.07 2.74 2.10
C VAL A 17 -3.00 4.27 2.00
N MET A 18 -3.97 4.91 1.34
CA MET A 18 -4.04 6.36 1.24
C MET A 18 -4.22 7.03 2.60
N LEU A 19 -5.08 6.49 3.47
CA LEU A 19 -5.26 7.02 4.83
C LEU A 19 -3.97 6.95 5.64
N ILE A 20 -3.23 5.84 5.57
CA ILE A 20 -1.94 5.69 6.26
C ILE A 20 -0.93 6.70 5.71
N ALA A 21 -0.88 6.89 4.39
CA ALA A 21 0.01 7.88 3.78
C ALA A 21 -0.31 9.31 4.21
N VAL A 22 -1.59 9.68 4.30
CA VAL A 22 -2.02 10.99 4.82
C VAL A 22 -1.58 11.17 6.28
N ILE A 23 -1.70 10.15 7.12
CA ILE A 23 -1.22 10.19 8.50
C ILE A 23 0.31 10.39 8.55
N ALA A 24 1.07 9.72 7.68
CA ALA A 24 2.51 9.90 7.61
C ALA A 24 2.89 11.35 7.26
N VAL A 25 2.24 11.94 6.25
CA VAL A 25 2.44 13.34 5.85
C VAL A 25 2.05 14.30 6.97
N TRP A 26 0.95 14.00 7.67
CA TRP A 26 0.51 14.80 8.81
C TRP A 26 1.54 14.81 9.95
N GLN A 27 2.07 13.63 10.30
CA GLN A 27 3.14 13.54 11.31
C GLN A 27 4.40 14.28 10.87
N PHE A 28 4.77 14.21 9.60
CA PHE A 28 5.89 14.97 9.06
C PHE A 28 5.67 16.49 9.15
N TYR A 29 4.46 16.96 8.86
CA TYR A 29 4.10 18.37 9.02
C TYR A 29 4.22 18.83 10.48
N LEU A 30 3.73 18.04 11.43
CA LEU A 30 3.85 18.34 12.86
C LEU A 30 5.32 18.44 13.30
N PHE A 31 6.18 17.57 12.76
CA PHE A 31 7.62 17.65 13.01
C PHE A 31 8.23 18.96 12.48
N VAL A 32 7.98 19.30 11.21
CA VAL A 32 8.58 20.48 10.56
C VAL A 32 8.07 21.79 11.18
N THR A 33 6.83 21.78 11.69
CA THR A 33 6.22 22.95 12.33
C THR A 33 6.39 23.01 13.84
N PHE A 34 7.07 22.02 14.44
CA PHE A 34 7.23 21.94 15.88
C PHE A 34 8.05 23.14 16.39
N LYS A 35 7.47 23.88 17.32
CA LYS A 35 8.09 25.03 17.97
C LYS A 35 8.11 24.82 19.48
N ASN A 36 9.22 25.21 20.12
CA ASN A 36 9.31 25.24 21.57
C ASN A 36 8.51 26.39 22.18
N ILE A 37 8.50 26.46 23.52
CA ILE A 37 7.86 27.52 24.32
C ILE A 37 8.32 28.94 23.97
N SER A 38 9.50 29.10 23.37
CA SER A 38 10.01 30.39 22.89
C SER A 38 9.60 30.71 21.45
N GLY A 39 8.80 29.86 20.82
CA GLY A 39 8.35 30.00 19.43
C GLY A 39 9.42 29.66 18.38
N ILE A 40 10.57 29.13 18.82
CA ILE A 40 11.69 28.74 17.96
C ILE A 40 11.46 27.30 17.50
N VAL A 41 11.79 27.00 16.24
CA VAL A 41 11.72 25.63 15.71
C VAL A 41 12.62 24.72 16.53
N ASP A 42 12.04 23.66 17.09
CA ASP A 42 12.73 22.70 17.95
C ASP A 42 12.64 21.30 17.34
N VAL A 43 13.71 20.95 16.62
CA VAL A 43 13.85 19.66 15.94
C VAL A 43 13.92 18.51 16.96
N GLN A 44 14.41 18.77 18.18
CA GLN A 44 14.64 17.76 19.19
C GLN A 44 13.33 17.38 19.88
N GLY A 45 12.48 18.37 20.20
CA GLY A 45 11.13 18.12 20.73
C GLY A 45 10.19 17.44 19.73
N GLY A 46 10.35 17.72 18.43
CA GLY A 46 9.53 17.13 17.37
C GLY A 46 9.92 15.71 16.95
N ILE A 47 11.04 15.15 17.44
CA ILE A 47 11.64 13.94 16.87
C ILE A 47 10.73 12.70 16.90
N GLN A 48 9.81 12.63 17.86
CA GLN A 48 8.81 11.55 17.91
C GLN A 48 7.89 11.58 16.69
N HIS A 49 7.45 12.76 16.24
CA HIS A 49 6.65 12.92 15.04
C HIS A 49 7.39 12.45 13.78
N LEU A 50 8.70 12.69 13.72
CA LEU A 50 9.54 12.20 12.62
C LEU A 50 9.56 10.67 12.57
N TRP A 51 9.76 10.00 13.72
CA TRP A 51 9.75 8.54 13.79
C TRP A 51 8.39 7.95 13.41
N TRP A 52 7.28 8.58 13.83
CA TRP A 52 5.95 8.18 13.39
C TRP A 52 5.76 8.35 11.88
N ALA A 53 6.20 9.48 11.32
CA ALA A 53 6.12 9.72 9.87
C ALA A 53 6.89 8.65 9.07
N ILE A 54 8.11 8.32 9.50
CA ILE A 54 8.93 7.27 8.87
C ILE A 54 8.24 5.90 9.00
N GLY A 55 7.75 5.56 10.20
CA GLY A 55 7.07 4.30 10.47
C GLY A 55 5.82 4.11 9.59
N PHE A 56 4.95 5.11 9.55
CA PHE A 56 3.76 5.06 8.69
C PHE A 56 4.09 5.09 7.20
N GLY A 57 5.13 5.83 6.81
CA GLY A 57 5.61 5.85 5.42
C GLY A 57 6.09 4.47 4.95
N LEU A 58 6.95 3.82 5.74
CA LEU A 58 7.42 2.46 5.45
C LEU A 58 6.27 1.45 5.43
N LEU A 59 5.33 1.56 6.37
CA LEU A 59 4.16 0.70 6.42
C LEU A 59 3.29 0.85 5.16
N ALA A 60 3.01 2.09 4.74
CA ALA A 60 2.23 2.36 3.53
C ALA A 60 2.91 1.79 2.27
N CYS A 61 4.23 2.00 2.13
CA CYS A 61 5.02 1.47 1.01
C CYS A 61 5.01 -0.06 0.99
N THR A 62 5.21 -0.71 2.14
CA THR A 62 5.21 -2.17 2.25
C THR A 62 3.83 -2.75 1.94
N ALA A 63 2.78 -2.15 2.49
CA ALA A 63 1.40 -2.56 2.23
C ALA A 63 1.04 -2.41 0.75
N ALA A 64 1.40 -1.29 0.13
CA ALA A 64 1.20 -1.07 -1.31
C ALA A 64 1.96 -2.11 -2.13
N PHE A 65 3.24 -2.35 -1.83
CA PHE A 65 4.06 -3.32 -2.55
C PHE A 65 3.49 -4.74 -2.48
N LEU A 66 3.12 -5.21 -1.28
CA LEU A 66 2.50 -6.52 -1.09
C LEU A 66 1.17 -6.63 -1.84
N PHE A 67 0.36 -5.57 -1.77
CA PHE A 67 -0.93 -5.53 -2.42
C PHE A 67 -0.82 -5.58 -3.95
N PHE A 68 0.03 -4.75 -4.54
CA PHE A 68 0.31 -4.78 -5.98
C PHE A 68 0.93 -6.10 -6.41
N SER A 69 1.84 -6.68 -5.62
CA SER A 69 2.46 -7.98 -5.92
C SER A 69 1.44 -9.11 -5.97
N VAL A 70 0.50 -9.16 -5.02
CA VAL A 70 -0.57 -10.17 -5.02
C VAL A 70 -1.54 -9.96 -6.17
N PHE A 71 -1.96 -8.71 -6.44
CA PHE A 71 -2.89 -8.42 -7.53
C PHE A 71 -2.29 -8.67 -8.91
N LEU A 72 -1.07 -8.20 -9.19
CA LEU A 72 -0.37 -8.46 -10.45
C LEU A 72 -0.11 -9.95 -10.68
N ARG A 73 0.21 -10.70 -9.61
CA ARG A 73 0.40 -12.15 -9.71
C ARG A 73 -0.91 -12.90 -9.94
N TYR A 74 -2.03 -12.40 -9.42
CA TYR A 74 -3.36 -12.97 -9.67
C TYR A 74 -3.78 -12.77 -11.14
N ASP A 75 -3.61 -11.55 -11.67
CA ASP A 75 -3.93 -11.21 -13.05
C ASP A 75 -3.16 -12.10 -14.04
N ARG A 76 -1.86 -12.27 -13.81
CA ARG A 76 -1.01 -13.13 -14.66
C ARG A 76 -1.40 -14.61 -14.66
N ASN A 77 -2.01 -15.11 -13.57
CA ASN A 77 -2.46 -16.50 -13.49
C ASN A 77 -3.82 -16.72 -14.16
N ASP A 78 -4.67 -15.69 -14.23
CA ASP A 78 -5.99 -15.75 -14.88
C ASP A 78 -5.86 -15.70 -16.42
N GLU A 79 -4.77 -15.13 -16.94
CA GLU A 79 -4.51 -15.00 -18.39
C GLU A 79 -3.83 -16.23 -19.05
N MET A 80 -3.30 -17.20 -18.28
CA MET A 80 -2.55 -18.36 -18.81
C MET A 80 -3.42 -19.45 -19.50
N HIS A 81 -4.71 -19.21 -19.70
CA HIS A 81 -5.64 -20.22 -20.24
C HIS A 81 -5.69 -20.34 -21.78
N ILE A 82 -4.87 -19.59 -22.54
CA ILE A 82 -4.95 -19.59 -24.01
C ILE A 82 -3.85 -20.46 -24.68
N THR A 83 -2.83 -20.91 -23.95
CA THR A 83 -1.70 -21.66 -24.53
C THR A 83 -1.60 -23.13 -24.13
N SER A 84 -2.63 -23.73 -23.52
CA SER A 84 -2.62 -25.18 -23.28
C SER A 84 -2.79 -25.93 -24.61
N PRO A 85 -1.86 -26.84 -24.97
CA PRO A 85 -2.02 -27.67 -26.17
C PRO A 85 -3.31 -28.50 -26.05
N PRO A 86 -4.05 -28.71 -27.16
CA PRO A 86 -5.25 -29.53 -27.14
C PRO A 86 -4.91 -30.94 -26.60
N PRO A 87 -5.82 -31.57 -25.83
CA PRO A 87 -5.62 -32.93 -25.35
C PRO A 87 -5.33 -33.84 -26.54
N ARG A 88 -4.20 -34.56 -26.49
CA ARG A 88 -3.86 -35.58 -27.50
C ARG A 88 -4.97 -36.63 -27.46
N ARG A 89 -5.86 -36.61 -28.47
CA ARG A 89 -6.77 -37.74 -28.71
C ARG A 89 -5.89 -38.96 -28.97
N SER A 90 -5.89 -39.91 -28.03
CA SER A 90 -5.46 -41.27 -28.33
C SER A 90 -6.49 -41.84 -29.29
N LEU A 91 -6.15 -41.84 -30.59
CA LEU A 91 -6.80 -42.72 -31.53
C LEU A 91 -6.27 -44.12 -31.24
N SER A 92 -7.21 -44.96 -30.76
CA SER A 92 -7.23 -46.43 -30.70
C SER A 92 -5.89 -47.15 -30.76
#